data_AF-A0A7Z9I8H1-F1
#
_entry.id   AF-A0A7Z9I8H1-F1
#
_cell.length_a   1.000
_cell.length_b   1.000
_cell.length_c   1.000
_cell.angle_alpha   90.00
_cell.angle_beta   90.00
_cell.angle_gamma   90.00
#
_symmetry.space_group_name_H-M   'P 1'
#
loop_
_entity.id
_entity.type
_entity.pdbx_description
1 polymer ?
#
loop_
_entity_poly.entity_id
_entity_poly.type
_entity_poly.pdbx_seq_one_letter_code
_entity_poly.pdbx_strand_id
1 'polypeptide(L)'
;MFDDPQFWVFVAFVIFIVAVFKPVRTMFISSMDNKINEIKDSIDQAEKIKNEAQQTLSEIKRRQNDVKQEIEVIQNEARERITFIEQLSNQKLNQQIKKRNELVKVKIDQMARDANMQVQQYIVKNAITATIEILEKKLNQSEKQKLVNQSIVELSSALKH
;
A
#
# COMPACT_ATOMS: atom_id res chain seq x y z
N MET A 1 76.42 48.95 69.13
CA MET A 1 76.18 48.54 67.72
C MET A 1 75.43 47.20 67.60
N PHE A 2 75.35 46.38 68.66
CA PHE A 2 74.53 45.13 68.67
C PHE A 2 73.26 45.21 69.54
N ASP A 3 72.97 46.38 70.13
CA ASP A 3 71.84 46.62 71.06
C ASP A 3 70.84 47.63 70.47
N ASP A 4 70.93 47.89 69.16
CA ASP A 4 70.00 48.75 68.44
C ASP A 4 68.81 47.90 67.94
N PRO A 5 67.58 48.14 68.42
CA PRO A 5 66.38 47.42 67.98
C PRO A 5 66.21 47.42 66.45
N GLN A 6 66.69 48.46 65.77
CA GLN A 6 66.58 48.61 64.33
C GLN A 6 67.42 47.55 63.57
N PHE A 7 68.55 47.10 64.13
CA PHE A 7 69.38 46.04 63.56
C PHE A 7 68.67 44.67 63.62
N TRP A 8 68.05 44.34 64.75
CA TRP A 8 67.28 43.09 64.88
C TRP A 8 66.02 43.08 64.01
N VAL A 9 65.36 44.22 63.83
CA VAL A 9 64.25 44.37 62.88
C VAL A 9 64.70 44.10 61.43
N PHE A 10 65.87 44.62 61.03
CA PHE A 10 66.43 44.35 59.71
C PHE A 10 66.77 42.87 59.50
N VAL A 11 67.40 42.23 60.50
CA VAL A 11 67.70 40.79 60.46
C VAL A 11 66.42 39.95 60.35
N ALA A 12 65.38 40.27 61.13
CA ALA A 12 64.09 39.61 61.05
C ALA A 12 63.40 39.82 59.68
N PHE A 13 63.52 41.01 59.09
CA PHE A 13 62.99 41.33 57.76
C PHE A 13 63.68 40.51 56.65
N VAL A 14 65.00 40.38 56.69
CA VAL A 14 65.75 39.56 55.73
C VAL A 14 65.38 38.09 55.87
N ILE A 15 65.29 37.56 57.10
CA ILE A 15 64.86 36.18 57.34
C ILE A 15 63.43 35.95 56.84
N PHE A 16 62.52 36.91 57.07
CA PHE A 16 61.15 36.85 56.58
C PHE A 16 61.08 36.83 55.04
N ILE A 17 61.83 37.68 54.35
CA ILE A 17 61.89 37.68 52.89
C ILE A 17 62.39 36.33 52.37
N VAL A 18 63.47 35.80 52.94
CA VAL A 18 64.03 34.50 52.51
C VAL A 18 63.04 33.36 52.76
N ALA A 19 62.34 33.37 53.90
CA ALA A 19 61.33 32.37 54.23
C ALA A 19 60.11 32.43 53.29
N VAL A 20 59.69 33.63 52.86
CA VAL A 20 58.50 33.85 52.03
C VAL A 20 58.81 33.74 50.53
N PHE A 21 60.05 33.95 50.10
CA PHE A 21 60.42 33.95 48.68
C PHE A 21 60.12 32.62 47.98
N LYS A 22 60.43 31.49 48.62
CA LYS A 22 60.20 30.16 48.05
C LYS A 22 58.70 29.84 47.84
N PRO A 23 57.81 29.94 48.86
CA PRO A 23 56.39 29.63 48.69
C PRO A 23 55.67 30.59 47.74
N VAL A 24 56.00 31.89 47.78
CA VAL A 24 55.39 32.88 46.88
C VAL A 24 55.78 32.60 45.43
N ARG A 25 57.06 32.37 45.15
CA ARG A 25 57.53 32.05 43.80
C ARG A 25 56.87 30.77 43.25
N THR A 26 56.77 29.72 44.06
CA THR A 26 56.12 28.47 43.63
C THR A 26 54.64 28.65 43.33
N MET A 27 53.93 29.42 44.15
CA MET A 27 52.50 29.69 43.95
C MET A 27 52.23 30.51 42.67
N PHE A 28 53.05 31.54 42.42
CA PHE A 28 52.93 32.35 41.20
C PHE A 28 53.18 31.54 39.92
N ILE A 29 54.24 30.73 39.90
CA ILE A 29 54.56 29.89 38.73
C ILE A 29 53.46 28.85 38.52
N SER A 30 53.05 28.14 39.58
CA SER A 30 52.00 27.12 39.49
C SER A 30 50.66 27.70 39.03
N SER A 31 50.26 28.90 39.48
CA SER A 31 49.03 29.53 39.01
C SER A 31 49.09 29.90 37.53
N MET A 32 50.26 30.27 37.02
CA MET A 32 50.45 30.63 35.61
C MET A 32 50.48 29.37 34.73
N ASP A 33 51.17 28.31 35.18
CA ASP A 33 51.17 27.01 34.52
C ASP A 33 49.77 26.40 34.47
N ASN A 34 48.99 26.49 35.56
CA ASN A 34 47.60 26.03 35.59
C ASN A 34 46.73 26.74 34.54
N LYS A 35 46.87 28.07 34.40
CA LYS A 35 46.15 28.83 33.37
C LYS A 35 46.57 28.45 31.96
N ILE A 36 47.87 28.24 31.73
CA ILE A 36 48.39 27.80 30.42
C ILE A 36 47.80 26.43 30.06
N ASN A 37 47.80 25.49 31.01
CA ASN A 37 47.22 24.17 30.81
C ASN A 37 45.71 24.23 30.56
N GLU A 38 44.97 25.03 31.33
CA GLU A 38 43.52 25.22 31.14
C GLU A 38 43.18 25.80 29.76
N ILE A 39 43.94 26.80 29.30
CA ILE A 39 43.77 27.38 27.96
C ILE A 39 44.10 26.34 26.89
N LYS A 40 45.20 25.59 27.06
CA LYS A 40 45.59 24.54 26.12
C LYS A 40 44.51 23.45 26.01
N ASP A 41 44.04 22.94 27.15
CA ASP A 41 42.98 21.94 27.20
C ASP A 41 41.69 22.46 26.56
N SER A 42 41.35 23.74 26.77
CA SER A 42 40.19 24.38 26.16
C SER A 42 40.32 24.49 24.63
N ILE A 43 41.51 24.83 24.13
CA ILE A 43 41.79 24.89 22.69
C ILE A 43 41.71 23.49 22.07
N ASP A 44 42.33 22.49 22.71
CA ASP A 44 42.33 21.10 22.25
C ASP A 44 40.90 20.54 22.22
N GLN A 45 40.08 20.85 23.23
CA GLN A 45 38.66 20.49 23.25
C GLN A 45 37.86 21.21 22.15
N ALA A 46 38.10 22.50 21.93
CA ALA A 46 37.42 23.26 20.88
C ALA A 46 37.76 22.73 19.48
N GLU A 47 39.03 22.38 19.25
CA GLU A 47 39.47 21.77 18.00
C GLU A 47 38.83 20.38 17.80
N LYS A 48 38.79 19.56 18.86
CA LYS A 48 38.10 18.27 18.82
C LYS A 48 36.61 18.42 18.47
N ILE A 49 35.89 19.32 19.13
CA ILE A 49 34.46 19.57 18.86
C ILE A 49 34.26 20.05 17.41
N LYS A 50 35.13 20.94 16.91
CA LYS A 50 35.07 21.41 15.52
C LYS A 50 35.27 20.24 14.54
N ASN A 51 36.23 19.36 14.80
CA ASN A 51 36.51 18.21 13.95
C ASN A 51 35.34 17.21 13.96
N GLU A 52 34.78 16.92 15.13
CA GLU A 52 33.59 16.06 15.27
C GLU A 52 32.36 16.67 14.56
N ALA A 53 32.14 17.97 14.68
CA ALA A 53 31.06 18.67 13.99
C ALA A 53 31.24 18.63 12.46
N GLN A 54 32.47 18.81 11.97
CA GLN A 54 32.77 18.74 10.55
C GLN A 54 32.58 17.32 9.99
N GLN A 55 33.01 16.30 10.75
CA GLN A 55 32.77 14.90 10.41
C GLN A 55 31.26 14.61 10.34
N THR A 56 30.52 14.98 11.38
CA THR A 56 29.06 14.79 11.45
C THR A 56 28.35 15.50 10.29
N LEU A 57 28.76 16.72 9.95
CA LEU A 57 28.20 17.45 8.81
C LEU A 57 28.46 16.74 7.48
N SER A 58 29.67 16.21 7.29
CA SER A 58 30.02 15.43 6.10
C SER A 58 29.16 14.17 5.98
N GLU A 59 28.99 13.45 7.08
CA GLU A 59 28.15 12.25 7.15
C GLU A 59 26.68 12.56 6.86
N ILE A 60 26.14 13.64 7.43
CA ILE A 60 24.77 14.09 7.13
C ILE A 60 24.62 14.45 5.65
N LYS A 61 25.57 15.18 5.06
CA LYS A 61 25.52 15.53 3.63
C LYS A 61 25.57 14.29 2.74
N ARG A 62 26.44 13.32 3.06
CA ARG A 62 26.50 12.04 2.34
C ARG A 62 25.17 11.31 2.44
N ARG A 63 24.64 11.16 3.66
CA ARG A 63 23.36 10.50 3.91
C ARG A 63 22.19 11.20 3.21
N GLN A 64 22.19 12.53 3.14
CA GLN A 64 21.17 13.27 2.38
C GLN A 64 21.22 12.96 0.89
N ASN A 65 22.40 12.81 0.30
CA ASN A 65 22.54 12.44 -1.10
C ASN A 65 22.12 10.99 -1.33
N ASP A 66 22.52 10.07 -0.43
CA ASP A 66 22.13 8.65 -0.51
C ASP A 66 20.60 8.51 -0.44
N VAL A 67 19.94 9.21 0.49
CA VAL A 67 18.48 9.22 0.62
C VAL A 67 17.79 9.81 -0.61
N LYS A 68 18.36 10.86 -1.23
CA LYS A 68 17.81 11.40 -2.48
C LYS A 68 17.86 10.37 -3.61
N GLN A 69 18.97 9.67 -3.76
CA GLN A 69 19.11 8.60 -4.75
C GLN A 69 18.14 7.46 -4.47
N GLU A 70 17.99 7.05 -3.22
CA GLU A 70 17.05 6.01 -2.81
C GLU A 70 15.60 6.42 -3.13
N ILE A 71 15.22 7.68 -2.87
CA ILE A 71 13.90 8.22 -3.24
C ILE A 71 13.68 8.16 -4.75
N GLU A 72 14.67 8.54 -5.56
CA GLU A 72 14.58 8.47 -7.02
C GLU A 72 14.39 7.03 -7.52
N VAL A 73 15.12 6.08 -6.95
CA VAL A 73 14.97 4.64 -7.25
C VAL A 73 13.56 4.18 -6.89
N ILE A 74 13.09 4.48 -5.67
CA ILE A 74 11.74 4.11 -5.22
C ILE A 74 10.67 4.71 -6.14
N GLN A 75 10.80 5.98 -6.54
CA GLN A 75 9.84 6.62 -7.43
C GLN A 75 9.82 5.98 -8.82
N ASN A 76 10.97 5.64 -9.37
CA ASN A 76 11.07 4.98 -10.67
C ASN A 76 10.46 3.57 -10.61
N GLU A 77 10.82 2.77 -9.61
CA GLU A 77 10.23 1.44 -9.41
C GLU A 77 8.71 1.52 -9.20
N ALA A 78 8.23 2.49 -8.43
CA ALA A 78 6.80 2.68 -8.22
C ALA A 78 6.08 3.00 -9.53
N ARG A 79 6.64 3.88 -10.38
CA ARG A 79 6.06 4.21 -11.68
C ARG A 79 6.00 2.99 -12.60
N GLU A 80 7.08 2.23 -12.70
CA GLU A 80 7.12 1.00 -13.51
C GLU A 80 6.10 -0.02 -13.03
N ARG A 81 6.00 -0.23 -11.71
CA ARG A 81 5.01 -1.14 -11.11
C ARG A 81 3.59 -0.68 -11.36
N ILE A 82 3.30 0.62 -11.26
CA ILE A 82 1.97 1.18 -11.56
C ILE A 82 1.62 0.89 -13.02
N THR A 83 2.49 1.23 -13.97
CA THR A 83 2.25 0.97 -15.39
C THR A 83 2.04 -0.51 -15.68
N PHE A 84 2.84 -1.40 -15.07
CA PHE A 84 2.67 -2.84 -15.21
C PHE A 84 1.31 -3.33 -14.66
N ILE A 85 0.91 -2.86 -13.47
CA ILE A 85 -0.38 -3.22 -12.86
C ILE A 85 -1.54 -2.69 -13.70
N GLU A 86 -1.45 -1.46 -14.22
CA GLU A 86 -2.47 -0.89 -15.11
C GLU A 86 -2.62 -1.72 -16.38
N GLN A 87 -1.52 -2.10 -17.03
CA GLN A 87 -1.54 -2.95 -18.22
C GLN A 87 -2.17 -4.32 -17.91
N LEU A 88 -1.75 -4.97 -16.83
CA LEU A 88 -2.28 -6.26 -16.41
C LEU A 88 -3.77 -6.18 -16.06
N SER A 89 -4.19 -5.12 -15.36
CA SER A 89 -5.58 -4.88 -14.98
C SER A 89 -6.45 -4.68 -16.22
N ASN A 90 -6.01 -3.85 -17.16
CA ASN A 90 -6.70 -3.63 -18.43
C ASN A 90 -6.82 -4.92 -19.25
N GLN A 91 -5.76 -5.73 -19.31
CA GLN A 91 -5.81 -7.04 -19.98
C GLN A 91 -6.83 -7.98 -19.33
N LYS A 92 -6.81 -8.10 -17.99
CA LYS A 92 -7.78 -8.93 -17.24
C LYS A 92 -9.21 -8.44 -17.42
N LEU A 93 -9.43 -7.12 -17.35
CA LEU A 93 -10.74 -6.52 -17.54
C LEU A 93 -11.28 -6.80 -18.95
N ASN A 94 -10.45 -6.62 -19.98
CA ASN A 94 -10.82 -6.93 -21.35
C ASN A 94 -11.16 -8.41 -21.55
N GLN A 95 -10.40 -9.33 -20.92
CA GLN A 95 -10.71 -10.75 -20.95
C GLN A 95 -12.04 -11.07 -20.25
N GLN A 96 -12.32 -10.44 -19.11
CA GLN A 96 -13.59 -10.59 -18.40
C GLN A 96 -14.78 -10.06 -19.20
N ILE A 97 -14.63 -8.88 -19.84
CA ILE A 97 -15.64 -8.31 -20.72
C ILE A 97 -15.93 -9.25 -21.89
N LYS A 98 -14.90 -9.76 -22.57
CA LYS A 98 -15.06 -10.72 -23.67
C LYS A 98 -15.83 -11.97 -23.23
N LYS A 99 -15.41 -12.61 -22.13
CA LYS A 99 -16.11 -13.77 -21.57
C LYS A 99 -17.57 -13.46 -21.21
N ARG A 100 -17.83 -12.29 -20.61
CA ARG A 100 -19.18 -11.88 -20.24
C ARG A 100 -20.05 -11.63 -21.46
N ASN A 101 -19.50 -11.03 -22.51
CA ASN A 101 -20.20 -10.83 -23.78
C ASN A 101 -20.57 -12.18 -24.43
N GLU A 102 -19.65 -13.15 -24.43
CA GLU A 102 -19.92 -14.51 -24.93
C GLU A 102 -21.04 -15.19 -24.13
N LEU A 103 -20.99 -15.14 -22.79
CA LEU A 103 -22.02 -15.70 -21.93
C LEU A 103 -23.39 -15.03 -22.15
N VAL A 104 -23.42 -13.71 -22.28
CA VAL A 104 -24.65 -12.96 -22.58
C VAL A 104 -25.20 -13.34 -23.95
N LYS A 105 -24.34 -13.49 -24.97
CA LYS A 105 -24.77 -13.93 -26.30
C LYS A 105 -25.42 -15.32 -26.25
N VAL A 106 -24.77 -16.28 -25.58
CA VAL A 106 -25.33 -17.63 -25.39
C VAL A 106 -26.67 -17.57 -24.63
N LYS A 107 -26.78 -16.68 -23.63
CA LYS A 107 -28.02 -16.51 -22.88
C LYS A 107 -29.14 -15.90 -23.73
N ILE A 108 -28.83 -14.92 -24.58
CA ILE A 108 -29.78 -14.33 -25.53
C ILE A 108 -30.28 -15.39 -26.51
N ASP A 109 -29.39 -16.19 -27.08
CA ASP A 109 -29.76 -17.27 -27.99
C ASP A 109 -30.65 -18.32 -27.32
N GLN A 110 -30.36 -18.65 -26.05
CA GLN A 110 -31.22 -19.52 -25.25
C GLN A 110 -32.61 -18.90 -25.04
N MET A 111 -32.68 -17.63 -24.62
CA MET A 111 -33.96 -16.94 -24.40
C MET A 111 -34.77 -16.82 -25.69
N ALA A 112 -34.12 -16.62 -26.84
CA ALA A 112 -34.79 -16.58 -28.15
C ALA A 112 -35.40 -17.95 -28.52
N ARG A 113 -34.68 -19.05 -28.27
CA ARG A 113 -35.22 -20.41 -28.45
C ARG A 113 -36.40 -20.67 -27.53
N ASP A 114 -36.29 -20.31 -26.26
CA ASP A 114 -37.34 -20.50 -25.27
C ASP A 114 -38.60 -19.69 -25.62
N ALA A 115 -38.43 -18.44 -26.06
CA ALA A 115 -39.53 -17.57 -26.52
C ALA A 115 -40.23 -18.15 -27.75
N ASN A 116 -39.47 -18.65 -28.74
CA ASN A 116 -40.05 -19.29 -29.93
C ASN A 116 -40.87 -20.53 -29.56
N MET A 117 -40.37 -21.37 -28.65
CA MET A 117 -41.12 -22.53 -28.17
C MET A 117 -42.42 -22.13 -27.45
N GLN A 118 -42.37 -21.09 -26.60
CA GLN A 118 -43.57 -20.57 -25.93
C GLN A 118 -44.61 -20.05 -26.93
N VAL A 119 -44.18 -19.32 -27.97
CA VAL A 119 -45.08 -18.84 -29.03
C VAL A 119 -45.71 -20.01 -29.78
N GLN A 120 -44.93 -21.03 -30.16
CA GLN A 120 -45.47 -22.22 -30.82
C GLN A 120 -46.49 -22.95 -29.95
N GLN A 121 -46.19 -23.15 -28.67
CA GLN A 121 -47.12 -23.77 -27.72
C GLN A 121 -48.42 -22.97 -27.58
N TYR A 122 -48.33 -21.64 -27.51
CA TYR A 122 -49.49 -20.77 -27.46
C TYR A 122 -50.35 -20.86 -28.74
N ILE A 123 -49.72 -20.85 -29.91
CA ILE A 123 -50.40 -21.01 -31.21
C ILE A 123 -51.11 -22.36 -31.29
N VAL A 124 -50.42 -23.46 -30.95
CA VAL A 124 -50.99 -24.81 -30.96
C VAL A 124 -52.19 -24.89 -30.02
N LYS A 125 -52.07 -24.36 -28.80
CA LYS A 125 -53.17 -24.34 -27.83
C LYS A 125 -54.38 -23.58 -28.38
N ASN A 126 -54.18 -22.38 -28.93
CA ASN A 126 -55.28 -21.60 -29.51
C ASN A 126 -55.90 -22.27 -30.74
N ALA A 127 -55.10 -22.89 -31.60
CA ALA A 127 -55.60 -23.63 -32.77
C ALA A 127 -56.47 -24.83 -32.37
N ILE A 128 -56.05 -25.59 -31.35
CA ILE A 128 -56.83 -26.69 -30.78
C ILE A 128 -58.16 -26.17 -30.21
N THR A 129 -58.12 -25.13 -29.36
CA THR A 129 -59.34 -24.53 -28.80
C THR A 129 -60.30 -24.05 -29.88
N ALA A 130 -59.81 -23.29 -30.87
CA ALA A 130 -60.64 -22.80 -31.97
C ALA A 130 -61.23 -23.95 -32.81
N THR A 131 -60.46 -25.02 -33.02
CA THR A 131 -60.92 -26.20 -33.76
C THR A 131 -62.02 -26.94 -32.99
N ILE A 132 -61.88 -27.09 -31.67
CA ILE A 132 -62.92 -27.64 -30.78
C ILE A 132 -64.20 -26.80 -30.89
N GLU A 133 -64.10 -25.47 -30.76
CA GLU A 133 -65.26 -24.57 -30.87
C GLU A 133 -65.97 -24.66 -32.24
N ILE A 134 -65.20 -24.76 -33.33
CA ILE A 134 -65.76 -24.92 -34.69
C ILE A 134 -66.44 -26.27 -34.84
N LEU A 135 -65.81 -27.36 -34.35
CA LEU A 135 -66.39 -28.71 -34.36
C LEU A 135 -67.71 -28.73 -33.58
N GLU A 136 -67.76 -28.16 -32.38
CA GLU A 136 -68.98 -28.08 -31.57
C GLU A 136 -70.11 -27.34 -32.27
N LYS A 137 -69.79 -26.23 -32.97
CA LYS A 137 -70.78 -25.43 -33.72
C LYS A 137 -71.26 -26.09 -35.01
N LYS A 138 -70.42 -26.88 -35.68
CA LYS A 138 -70.74 -27.48 -36.99
C LYS A 138 -71.26 -28.91 -36.93
N LEU A 139 -70.94 -29.67 -35.87
CA LEU A 139 -71.35 -31.06 -35.75
C LEU A 139 -72.85 -31.20 -35.46
N ASN A 140 -73.57 -31.74 -36.44
CA ASN A 140 -74.96 -32.17 -36.24
C ASN A 140 -75.01 -33.56 -35.55
N GLN A 141 -76.19 -33.94 -35.04
CA GLN A 141 -76.36 -35.19 -34.27
C GLN A 141 -75.95 -36.45 -35.05
N SER A 142 -76.18 -36.45 -36.37
CA SER A 142 -75.84 -37.57 -37.27
C SER A 142 -74.32 -37.75 -37.41
N GLU A 143 -73.58 -36.66 -37.59
CA GLU A 143 -72.12 -36.68 -37.70
C GLU A 143 -71.46 -37.09 -36.37
N LYS A 144 -72.01 -36.65 -35.22
CA LYS A 144 -71.56 -37.12 -33.90
C LYS A 144 -71.72 -38.63 -33.74
N GLN A 145 -72.88 -39.18 -34.13
CA GLN A 145 -73.14 -40.62 -34.08
C GLN A 145 -72.18 -41.41 -35.00
N LYS A 146 -71.86 -40.84 -36.17
CA LYS A 146 -70.94 -41.45 -37.15
C LYS A 146 -69.50 -41.48 -36.62
N LEU A 147 -69.04 -40.41 -35.96
CA LEU A 147 -67.74 -40.36 -35.29
C LEU A 147 -67.64 -41.40 -34.17
N VAL A 148 -68.68 -41.52 -33.32
CA VAL A 148 -68.71 -42.55 -32.25
C VAL A 148 -68.59 -43.96 -32.83
N ASN A 149 -69.34 -44.26 -33.89
CA ASN A 149 -69.26 -45.56 -34.56
C ASN A 149 -67.88 -45.81 -35.19
N GLN A 150 -67.24 -44.80 -35.79
CA GLN A 150 -65.87 -44.92 -36.30
C GLN A 150 -64.85 -45.16 -35.18
N SER A 151 -64.93 -44.42 -34.07
CA SER A 151 -64.05 -44.63 -32.91
C SER A 151 -64.20 -46.03 -32.30
N ILE A 152 -65.41 -46.59 -32.28
CA ILE A 152 -65.65 -47.98 -31.83
C ILE A 152 -64.96 -48.99 -32.76
N VAL A 153 -64.98 -48.75 -34.08
CA VAL A 153 -64.33 -49.61 -35.07
C VAL A 153 -62.80 -49.52 -34.97
N GLU A 154 -62.23 -48.32 -34.83
CA GLU A 154 -60.79 -48.13 -34.63
C GLU A 154 -60.29 -48.73 -33.31
N LEU A 155 -61.05 -48.61 -32.22
CA LEU A 155 -60.71 -49.24 -30.95
C LEU A 155 -60.73 -50.77 -31.07
N SER A 156 -61.72 -51.32 -31.77
CA SER A 156 -61.83 -52.75 -32.05
C SER A 156 -60.69 -53.28 -32.92
N SER A 157 -60.15 -52.47 -33.85
CA SER A 157 -59.00 -52.87 -34.67
C SER A 157 -57.68 -52.77 -33.90
N ALA A 158 -57.50 -51.74 -33.06
CA ALA A 158 -56.32 -51.58 -32.22
C ALA A 158 -56.21 -52.66 -31.12
N LEU A 159 -57.35 -53.18 -30.63
CA LEU A 159 -57.40 -54.27 -29.64
C LEU A 159 -57.31 -55.68 -30.27
N LYS A 160 -57.36 -55.79 -31.60
CA LYS A 160 -57.18 -57.06 -32.33
C LYS A 160 -55.72 -57.37 -32.69
N HIS A 161 -54.82 -56.41 -32.47
CA HIS A 161 -53.37 -56.59 -32.48
C HIS A 161 -52.83 -56.63 -31.05
#